data_AF-A0A670IQ54-F1
#
_entry.id   AF-A0A670IQ54-F1
#
_cell.length_a   1.000
_cell.length_b   1.000
_cell.length_c   1.000
_cell.angle_alpha   90.00
_cell.angle_beta   90.00
_cell.angle_gamma   90.00
#
_symmetry.space_group_name_H-M   'P 1'
#
loop_
_entity.id
_entity.type
_entity.pdbx_description
1 polymer ?
#
loop_
_entity_poly.entity_id
_entity_poly.type
_entity_poly.pdbx_seq_one_letter_code
_entity_poly.pdbx_strand_id
1 'polypeptide(L)'
;METKLIATHLQLLHGDTVLVNGRCWEDAKSFVVNLGQDCENVVLHFNPRFNYRTDVNVIVCNFKKLGKWGKEERLNFFPFEQGGKVKISFTFLSSEIKVLAEGHEYIFPNRVGLDVISYIAVQGDINLRVLKLVPPRPVDE
;
A
#
# COMPACT_ATOMS: atom_id res chain seq x y z
N MET A 1 -4.35 -2.61 14.60
CA MET A 1 -4.80 -1.37 13.92
C MET A 1 -6.26 -1.52 13.57
N GLU A 2 -7.05 -0.46 13.71
CA GLU A 2 -8.46 -0.46 13.33
C GLU A 2 -8.61 -0.57 11.81
N THR A 3 -9.55 -1.36 11.32
CA THR A 3 -9.81 -1.51 9.88
C THR A 3 -10.70 -0.38 9.38
N LYS A 4 -10.27 0.31 8.31
CA LYS A 4 -11.02 1.39 7.67
C LYS A 4 -11.76 0.93 6.41
N LEU A 5 -11.15 0.02 5.65
CA LEU A 5 -11.74 -0.57 4.45
C LEU A 5 -11.17 -1.97 4.25
N ILE A 6 -12.03 -2.90 3.82
CA ILE A 6 -11.63 -4.14 3.15
C ILE A 6 -12.42 -4.23 1.84
N ALA A 7 -11.70 -4.37 0.74
CA ALA A 7 -12.26 -4.68 -0.56
C ALA A 7 -11.77 -6.07 -0.99
N THR A 8 -12.70 -6.93 -1.41
CA THR A 8 -12.45 -8.32 -1.82
C THR A 8 -13.07 -8.58 -3.19
N HIS A 9 -12.74 -9.72 -3.80
CA HIS A 9 -13.23 -10.12 -5.13
C HIS A 9 -12.89 -9.10 -6.22
N LEU A 10 -11.79 -8.36 -6.02
CA LEU A 10 -11.26 -7.45 -7.04
C LEU A 10 -10.62 -8.26 -8.17
N GLN A 11 -10.51 -7.64 -9.35
CA GLN A 11 -9.81 -8.19 -10.51
C GLN A 11 -8.80 -7.18 -11.03
N LEU A 12 -7.86 -6.79 -10.16
CA LEU A 12 -6.79 -5.87 -10.56
C LEU A 12 -5.70 -6.65 -11.30
N LEU A 13 -5.55 -6.34 -12.58
CA LEU A 13 -4.62 -6.96 -13.51
C LEU A 13 -3.31 -6.18 -13.60
N HIS A 14 -2.30 -6.77 -14.26
CA HIS A 14 -1.08 -6.06 -14.59
C HIS A 14 -1.37 -4.79 -15.39
N GLY A 15 -0.78 -3.67 -14.97
CA GLY A 15 -1.02 -2.32 -15.49
C GLY A 15 -2.02 -1.51 -14.66
N ASP A 16 -2.90 -2.16 -13.89
CA ASP A 16 -3.88 -1.45 -13.07
C ASP A 16 -3.21 -0.69 -11.93
N THR A 17 -3.82 0.43 -11.55
CA THR A 17 -3.36 1.29 -10.46
C THR A 17 -4.43 1.49 -9.41
N VAL A 18 -4.05 1.29 -8.15
CA VAL A 18 -4.85 1.66 -6.98
C VAL A 18 -4.41 3.03 -6.50
N LEU A 19 -5.34 3.99 -6.45
CA LEU A 19 -5.12 5.30 -5.85
C LEU A 19 -5.74 5.34 -4.45
N VAL A 20 -4.97 5.75 -3.47
CA VAL A 20 -5.39 5.95 -2.08
C VAL A 20 -5.17 7.41 -1.71
N ASN A 21 -6.26 8.14 -1.46
CA ASN A 21 -6.20 9.49 -0.93
C ASN A 21 -6.89 9.59 0.43
N GLY A 22 -6.32 10.38 1.33
CA GLY A 22 -6.86 10.58 2.66
C GLY A 22 -6.15 11.68 3.44
N ARG A 23 -6.30 11.62 4.75
CA ARG A 23 -5.56 12.44 5.71
C ARG A 23 -5.14 11.56 6.89
N CYS A 24 -3.91 11.71 7.38
CA CYS A 24 -3.51 11.10 8.64
C CYS A 24 -4.26 11.76 9.81
N TRP A 25 -4.48 11.03 10.91
CA TRP A 25 -4.89 11.67 12.17
C TRP A 25 -3.77 12.55 12.73
N GLU A 26 -4.12 13.53 13.57
CA GLU A 26 -3.18 14.50 14.14
C GLU A 26 -2.16 13.86 15.09
N ASP A 27 -2.50 12.72 15.68
CA ASP A 27 -1.66 11.94 16.59
C ASP A 27 -1.26 10.58 15.99
N ALA A 28 -1.40 10.42 14.68
CA ALA A 28 -1.20 9.16 13.97
C ALA A 28 0.13 8.48 14.36
N LYS A 29 0.05 7.21 14.74
CA LYS A 29 1.21 6.36 15.03
C LYS A 29 1.62 5.60 13.79
N SER A 30 0.65 5.02 13.09
CA SER A 30 0.91 4.27 11.87
C SER A 30 -0.38 3.91 11.12
N PHE A 31 -0.30 3.81 9.79
CA PHE A 31 -1.36 3.25 8.95
C PHE A 31 -0.81 2.19 7.98
N VAL A 32 -1.70 1.40 7.42
CA VAL A 32 -1.36 0.29 6.52
C VAL A 32 -2.24 0.33 5.29
N VAL A 33 -1.63 0.09 4.13
CA VAL A 33 -2.32 -0.34 2.91
C VAL A 33 -1.77 -1.71 2.53
N ASN A 34 -2.63 -2.72 2.54
CA ASN A 34 -2.32 -4.07 2.08
C ASN A 34 -2.92 -4.28 0.69
N LEU A 35 -2.14 -4.85 -0.22
CA LEU A 35 -2.60 -5.36 -1.52
C LEU A 35 -2.24 -6.84 -1.59
N GLY A 36 -3.15 -7.68 -2.08
CA GLY A 36 -2.89 -9.11 -2.18
C GLY A 36 -4.04 -9.92 -2.79
N GLN A 37 -3.98 -11.22 -2.56
CA GLN A 37 -5.06 -12.15 -2.89
C GLN A 37 -6.08 -12.22 -1.74
N ASP A 38 -5.59 -12.24 -0.51
CA ASP A 38 -6.34 -12.31 0.74
C ASP A 38 -5.47 -11.80 1.91
N CYS A 39 -5.93 -11.96 3.17
CA CYS A 39 -5.20 -11.53 4.36
C CYS A 39 -3.98 -12.40 4.74
N GLU A 40 -3.83 -13.58 4.12
CA GLU A 40 -2.71 -14.51 4.30
C GLU A 40 -1.68 -14.42 3.16
N ASN A 41 -2.07 -13.86 2.01
CA ASN A 41 -1.28 -13.71 0.80
C ASN A 41 -1.27 -12.24 0.34
N VAL A 42 -0.41 -11.43 0.96
CA VAL A 42 -0.26 -10.00 0.74
C VAL A 42 0.98 -9.74 -0.10
N VAL A 43 0.82 -9.25 -1.33
CA VAL A 43 1.95 -8.93 -2.22
C VAL A 43 2.70 -7.69 -1.77
N LEU A 44 1.99 -6.71 -1.20
CA LEU A 44 2.57 -5.53 -0.61
C LEU A 44 1.81 -5.13 0.65
N HIS A 45 2.53 -5.12 1.77
CA HIS A 45 2.17 -4.46 3.01
C HIS A 45 2.93 -3.15 3.08
N PHE A 46 2.27 -2.04 2.78
CA PHE A 46 2.84 -0.69 2.84
C PHE A 46 2.45 -0.04 4.17
N ASN A 47 3.44 0.19 5.03
CA ASN A 47 3.19 0.58 6.42
C ASN A 47 4.03 1.79 6.87
N PRO A 48 3.54 3.02 6.64
CA PRO A 48 4.10 4.22 7.23
C PRO A 48 3.97 4.21 8.76
N ARG A 49 5.08 4.38 9.46
CA ARG A 49 5.21 4.44 10.92
C ARG A 49 5.76 5.82 11.30
N PHE A 50 4.90 6.68 11.85
CA PHE A 50 5.29 8.00 12.38
C PHE A 50 6.08 7.83 13.68
N ASN A 51 5.49 7.06 14.61
CA ASN A 51 6.10 6.67 15.87
C ASN A 51 5.44 5.36 16.31
N TYR A 52 6.05 4.23 15.95
CA TYR A 52 5.52 2.91 16.22
C TYR A 52 6.63 1.96 16.64
N ARG A 53 6.58 1.51 17.90
CA ARG A 53 7.65 0.75 18.56
C ARG A 53 8.96 1.53 18.56
N THR A 54 9.97 1.08 17.81
CA THR A 54 11.28 1.72 17.70
C THR A 54 11.43 2.52 16.40
N ASP A 55 10.47 2.41 15.47
CA ASP A 55 10.51 3.12 14.21
C ASP A 55 9.92 4.53 14.36
N VAL A 56 10.65 5.54 13.89
CA VAL A 56 10.22 6.95 13.86
C VAL A 56 10.36 7.45 12.43
N ASN A 57 9.26 7.89 11.83
CA ASN A 57 9.18 8.36 10.45
C ASN A 57 9.85 7.40 9.45
N VAL A 58 9.42 6.14 9.46
CA VAL A 58 9.90 5.11 8.54
C VAL A 58 8.71 4.46 7.83
N ILE A 59 8.82 4.26 6.52
CA ILE A 59 7.91 3.40 5.79
C ILE A 59 8.50 1.99 5.81
N VAL A 60 7.73 1.04 6.34
CA VAL A 60 8.07 -0.38 6.32
C VAL A 60 7.25 -1.07 5.24
N CYS A 61 7.94 -1.73 4.32
CA CYS A 61 7.34 -2.56 3.29
C CYS A 61 7.63 -4.03 3.58
N ASN A 62 6.65 -4.91 3.35
CA ASN A 62 6.85 -6.36 3.44
C ASN A 62 5.85 -7.09 2.51
N PHE A 63 6.00 -8.40 2.39
CA PHE A 63 4.99 -9.29 1.81
C PHE A 63 4.60 -10.36 2.83
N LYS A 64 3.43 -10.98 2.64
CA LYS A 64 2.96 -12.13 3.40
C LYS A 64 2.62 -13.25 2.42
N LYS A 65 3.14 -14.46 2.63
CA LYS A 65 2.81 -15.63 1.79
C LYS A 65 2.46 -16.80 2.69
N LEU A 66 1.29 -17.41 2.47
CA LEU A 66 0.77 -18.50 3.30
C LEU A 66 0.83 -18.16 4.80
N GLY A 67 0.46 -16.92 5.12
CA GLY A 67 0.41 -16.40 6.48
C GLY A 67 1.75 -16.04 7.12
N LYS A 68 2.86 -16.16 6.40
CA LYS A 68 4.19 -15.82 6.90
C LYS A 68 4.69 -14.52 6.29
N TRP A 69 5.11 -13.61 7.15
CA TRP A 69 5.77 -12.37 6.75
C TRP A 69 7.16 -12.65 6.18
N GLY A 70 7.52 -11.92 5.12
CA GLY A 70 8.85 -11.92 4.56
C GLY A 70 9.82 -11.01 5.31
N LYS A 71 10.92 -10.66 4.63
CA LYS A 71 11.91 -9.69 5.14
C LYS A 71 11.38 -8.26 4.96
N GLU A 72 11.36 -7.50 6.05
CA GLU A 72 11.01 -6.08 6.02
C GLU A 72 12.04 -5.27 5.21
N GLU A 73 11.53 -4.31 4.44
CA GLU A 73 12.29 -3.24 3.80
C GLU A 73 11.91 -1.91 4.43
N ARG A 74 12.91 -1.11 4.79
CA ARG A 74 12.73 0.23 5.37
C ARG A 74 13.14 1.26 4.33
N LEU A 75 12.24 2.15 3.97
CA LEU A 75 12.52 3.19 2.98
C LEU A 75 13.32 4.32 3.62
N ASN A 76 14.14 4.98 2.80
CA ASN A 76 14.98 6.11 3.21
C ASN A 76 14.27 7.48 3.13
N PHE A 77 12.98 7.48 2.81
CA PHE A 77 12.13 8.67 2.75
C PHE A 77 10.83 8.45 3.53
N PHE A 78 10.26 9.54 4.03
CA PHE A 78 9.00 9.54 4.76
C PHE A 78 8.23 10.83 4.46
N PRO A 79 7.38 10.86 3.42
CA PRO A 79 6.80 12.09 2.90
C PRO A 79 5.41 12.35 3.50
N PHE A 80 5.17 11.87 4.72
CA PHE A 80 3.90 11.99 5.42
C PHE A 80 4.06 12.78 6.70
N GLU A 81 3.03 13.54 7.05
CA GLU A 81 2.95 14.30 8.29
C GLU A 81 1.70 13.89 9.07
N GLN A 82 1.76 13.96 10.40
CA GLN A 82 0.57 13.77 11.23
C GLN A 82 -0.41 14.93 10.96
N GLY A 83 -1.69 14.62 10.76
CA GLY A 83 -2.64 15.60 10.23
C GLY A 83 -2.40 16.01 8.76
N GLY A 84 -1.41 15.43 8.08
CA GLY A 84 -1.10 15.70 6.68
C GLY A 84 -2.06 15.00 5.72
N LYS A 85 -2.11 15.48 4.48
CA LYS A 85 -2.76 14.76 3.38
C LYS A 85 -1.94 13.53 3.03
N VAL A 86 -2.62 12.51 2.50
CA VAL A 86 -2.01 11.29 1.97
C VAL A 86 -2.51 11.10 0.55
N LYS A 87 -1.58 10.91 -0.38
CA LYS A 87 -1.79 10.51 -1.76
C LYS A 87 -0.77 9.44 -2.11
N ILE A 88 -1.26 8.25 -2.41
CA ILE A 88 -0.43 7.11 -2.79
C ILE A 88 -1.04 6.45 -4.02
N SER A 89 -0.21 6.11 -5.00
CA SER A 89 -0.60 5.21 -6.08
C SER A 89 0.23 3.93 -6.04
N PHE A 90 -0.44 2.80 -6.25
CA PHE A 90 0.17 1.48 -6.37
C PHE A 90 -0.16 0.92 -7.75
N THR A 91 0.81 0.89 -8.66
CA THR A 91 0.66 0.29 -9.98
C THR A 91 1.17 -1.14 -9.93
N PHE A 92 0.29 -2.09 -10.23
CA PHE A 92 0.58 -3.52 -10.20
C PHE A 92 1.17 -3.95 -11.54
N LEU A 93 2.41 -4.43 -11.55
CA LEU A 93 3.09 -4.97 -12.72
C LEU A 93 3.43 -6.44 -12.46
N SER A 94 3.81 -7.16 -13.52
CA SER A 94 4.08 -8.60 -13.43
C SER A 94 5.18 -8.94 -12.42
N SER A 95 6.29 -8.21 -12.43
CA SER A 95 7.43 -8.46 -11.55
C SER A 95 7.45 -7.61 -10.27
N GLU A 96 6.62 -6.57 -10.18
CA GLU A 96 6.76 -5.53 -9.16
C GLU A 96 5.49 -4.70 -8.94
N ILE A 97 5.48 -3.96 -7.84
CA ILE A 97 4.51 -2.92 -7.53
C ILE A 97 5.26 -1.60 -7.49
N LYS A 98 4.90 -0.70 -8.40
CA LYS A 98 5.41 0.67 -8.38
C LYS A 98 4.56 1.51 -7.43
N VAL A 99 5.21 2.13 -6.47
CA VAL A 99 4.58 2.98 -5.45
C VAL A 99 5.02 4.42 -5.69
N LEU A 100 4.05 5.32 -5.82
CA LEU A 100 4.30 6.76 -5.78
C LEU A 100 3.59 7.34 -4.57
N ALA A 101 4.35 7.74 -3.55
CA ALA A 101 3.84 8.28 -2.29
C ALA A 101 4.26 9.75 -2.18
N GLU A 102 3.30 10.68 -2.29
CA GLU A 102 3.55 12.13 -2.19
C GLU A 102 4.78 12.57 -3.03
N GLY A 103 4.83 12.11 -4.29
CA GLY A 103 5.90 12.45 -5.24
C GLY A 103 7.19 11.60 -5.14
N HIS A 104 7.30 10.71 -4.16
CA HIS A 104 8.45 9.82 -3.99
C HIS A 104 8.15 8.45 -4.59
N GLU A 105 9.01 7.98 -5.50
CA GLU A 105 8.88 6.67 -6.13
C GLU A 105 9.63 5.58 -5.36
N TYR A 106 9.01 4.41 -5.27
CA TYR A 106 9.62 3.20 -4.76
C TYR A 106 9.08 1.97 -5.50
N ILE A 107 9.92 0.95 -5.70
CA ILE A 107 9.56 -0.28 -6.37
C ILE A 107 9.67 -1.43 -5.39
N PHE A 108 8.57 -2.18 -5.20
CA PHE A 108 8.55 -3.38 -4.37
C PHE A 108 8.37 -4.64 -5.25
N PRO A 109 9.21 -5.67 -5.14
CA PRO A 109 9.10 -6.85 -5.99
C PRO A 109 7.85 -7.69 -5.67
N ASN A 110 7.20 -8.23 -6.70
CA ASN A 110 6.08 -9.18 -6.59
C ASN A 110 6.59 -10.57 -6.14
N ARG A 111 7.03 -10.67 -4.88
CA ARG A 111 7.61 -11.90 -4.31
C ARG A 111 6.60 -13.01 -4.07
N VAL A 112 5.32 -12.64 -3.96
CA VAL A 112 4.25 -13.63 -3.82
C VAL A 112 4.03 -14.35 -5.15
N GLY A 113 4.20 -13.64 -6.27
CA GLY A 113 3.96 -14.13 -7.63
C GLY A 113 2.49 -14.12 -7.98
N LEU A 114 1.76 -13.06 -7.60
CA LEU A 114 0.35 -12.92 -7.98
C LEU A 114 0.24 -12.40 -9.41
N ASP A 115 -0.77 -12.87 -10.14
CA ASP A 115 -1.18 -12.31 -11.44
C ASP A 115 -2.41 -11.39 -11.34
N VAL A 116 -3.12 -11.49 -10.21
CA VAL A 116 -4.33 -10.70 -9.90
C VAL A 116 -4.30 -10.28 -8.44
N ILE A 117 -4.59 -9.00 -8.18
CA ILE A 117 -4.87 -8.51 -6.82
C ILE A 117 -6.39 -8.54 -6.61
N SER A 118 -6.84 -9.42 -5.70
CA SER A 118 -8.25 -9.59 -5.34
C SER A 118 -8.63 -9.00 -3.99
N TYR A 119 -7.64 -8.49 -3.25
CA TYR A 119 -7.79 -7.99 -1.88
C TYR A 119 -7.04 -6.68 -1.67
N ILE A 120 -7.73 -5.69 -1.10
CA ILE A 120 -7.13 -4.48 -0.55
C ILE A 120 -7.66 -4.26 0.86
N ALA A 121 -6.78 -3.93 1.80
CA ALA A 121 -7.19 -3.46 3.12
C ALA A 121 -6.46 -2.18 3.51
N VAL A 122 -7.22 -1.23 4.06
CA VAL A 122 -6.69 0.01 4.64
C VAL A 122 -6.97 0.00 6.13
N GLN A 123 -5.94 0.19 6.95
CA GLN A 123 -6.04 0.06 8.39
C GLN A 123 -5.21 1.15 9.10
N GLY A 124 -5.52 1.37 10.37
CA GLY A 124 -4.76 2.26 11.25
C GLY A 124 -5.14 3.72 11.08
N ASP A 125 -4.14 4.58 11.26
CA ASP A 125 -4.34 5.97 11.61
C ASP A 125 -4.51 6.88 10.38
N ILE A 126 -5.44 6.50 9.51
CA ILE A 126 -5.82 7.23 8.29
C ILE A 126 -7.33 7.45 8.23
N ASN A 127 -7.72 8.66 7.86
CA ASN A 127 -9.05 8.98 7.38
C ASN A 127 -9.07 8.80 5.85
N LEU A 128 -9.47 7.61 5.41
CA LEU A 128 -9.57 7.27 3.99
C LEU A 128 -10.71 8.10 3.35
N ARG A 129 -10.38 8.84 2.28
CA ARG A 129 -11.36 9.66 1.55
C ARG A 129 -11.67 9.08 0.18
N VAL A 130 -10.66 8.54 -0.51
CA VAL A 130 -10.80 7.96 -1.84
C VAL A 130 -9.98 6.69 -1.91
N LEU A 131 -10.62 5.61 -2.38
CA LEU A 131 -9.93 4.49 -3.00
C LEU A 131 -10.45 4.38 -4.43
N LYS A 132 -9.58 4.53 -5.42
CA LYS A 132 -9.95 4.49 -6.84
C LYS A 132 -9.12 3.44 -7.55
N LEU A 133 -9.77 2.60 -8.34
CA LEU A 133 -9.14 1.65 -9.23
C LEU A 133 -9.08 2.28 -10.62
N VAL A 134 -7.90 2.27 -11.23
CA VAL A 134 -7.64 2.89 -12.53
C VAL A 134 -7.01 1.83 -13.43
N PRO A 135 -7.71 1.39 -14.49
CA PRO A 135 -7.12 0.52 -15.49
C PRO A 135 -5.89 1.15 -16.15
N PRO A 136 -4.98 0.39 -16.77
CA PRO A 136 -3.91 0.96 -17.57
C PRO A 136 -4.52 1.90 -18.60
N ARG A 137 -3.90 3.06 -18.77
CA ARG A 137 -4.26 3.93 -19.90
C ARG A 137 -4.02 3.12 -21.18
N PRO A 138 -4.98 3.07 -22.12
CA PRO A 138 -4.68 2.63 -23.46
C PRO A 138 -3.45 3.41 -23.93
N VAL A 139 -2.44 2.72 -24.45
CA VAL A 139 -1.42 3.40 -25.23
C VAL A 139 -2.16 3.84 -26.47
N ASP A 140 -2.43 5.14 -26.59
CA ASP A 140 -2.97 5.70 -27.83
C ASP A 140 -2.04 5.26 -28.98
N GLU A 141 -2.62 4.56 -29.98
CA GLU A 141 -1.92 4.11 -31.20
C GLU A 141 -1.44 5.28 -32.06
#